data_AF-A0A0D0PNT8-F1
#
_entry.id   AF-A0A0D0PNT8-F1
#
_cell.length_a   1.000
_cell.length_b   1.000
_cell.length_c   1.000
_cell.angle_alpha   90.00
_cell.angle_beta   90.00
_cell.angle_gamma   90.00
#
_symmetry.space_group_name_H-M   'P 1'
#
loop_
_entity.id
_entity.type
_entity.pdbx_description
1 polymer ?
#
loop_
_entity_poly.entity_id
_entity_poly.type
_entity_poly.pdbx_seq_one_letter_code
_entity_poly.pdbx_strand_id
1 'polypeptide(L)' 'MISMSAFNAMLVPIIAGMILLAIGFNFRDKNVGVFAMWIGMLLILATVVFKILTKLNESL' A
#
# COMPACT_ATOMS: atom_id res chain seq x y z
N MET A 1 21.44 0.88 15.98
CA MET A 1 20.10 0.31 15.72
C MET A 1 19.41 1.26 14.76
N ILE A 2 19.05 0.83 13.55
CA ILE A 2 18.35 1.68 12.59
C ILE A 2 16.99 2.00 13.22
N SER A 3 16.84 3.21 13.77
CA SER A 3 15.52 3.74 14.11
C SER A 3 14.78 3.87 12.80
N MET A 4 13.99 2.86 12.45
CA MET A 4 13.14 2.88 11.28
C MET A 4 12.10 3.96 11.55
N SER A 5 12.43 5.20 11.15
CA SER A 5 11.49 6.32 11.15
C SER A 5 10.16 5.80 10.63
N ALA A 6 9.06 6.04 11.35
CA ALA A 6 7.73 5.57 10.97
C ALA A 6 7.39 5.90 9.50
N PHE A 7 8.00 6.97 8.98
CA PHE A 7 7.99 7.33 7.56
C PHE A 7 8.55 6.23 6.64
N ASN A 8 9.69 5.64 6.97
CA ASN A 8 10.31 4.55 6.21
C ASN A 8 9.51 3.24 6.32
N ALA A 9 8.84 3.00 7.45
CA ALA A 9 7.98 1.84 7.63
C ALA A 9 6.73 1.90 6.74
N MET A 10 6.19 3.10 6.49
CA MET A 10 5.03 3.31 5.62
C MET A 10 5.37 3.20 4.12
N LEU A 11 6.64 3.41 3.73
CA LEU A 11 7.07 3.26 2.33
C LEU A 11 7.02 1.81 1.85
N VAL A 12 7.31 0.85 2.73
CA VAL A 12 7.33 -0.59 2.40
C VAL A 12 5.99 -1.08 1.81
N PRO A 13 4.83 -0.90 2.48
CA PRO A 13 3.55 -1.35 1.93
C PRO A 13 3.12 -0.55 0.69
N ILE A 14 3.49 0.74 0.57
CA ILE A 14 3.20 1.54 -0.63
C ILE A 14 3.95 0.98 -1.84
N ILE A 15 5.26 0.73 -1.71
CA ILE A 15 6.07 0.17 -2.79
C ILE A 15 5.61 -1.25 -3.14
N ALA A 16 5.28 -2.06 -2.14
CA ALA A 16 4.69 -3.38 -2.38
C ALA A 16 3.39 -3.26 -3.20
N GLY A 17 2.50 -2.33 -2.85
CA GLY A 17 1.28 -2.05 -3.60
C GLY A 17 1.55 -1.59 -5.02
N MET A 18 2.53 -0.72 -5.25
CA MET A 18 2.92 -0.25 -6.58
C MET A 18 3.47 -1.39 -7.46
N ILE A 19 4.30 -2.28 -6.90
CA ILE A 19 4.80 -3.47 -7.61
C ILE A 19 3.63 -4.38 -7.98
N LEU A 20 2.69 -4.58 -7.07
CA LEU A 20 1.53 -5.43 -7.30
C LEU A 20 0.58 -4.86 -8.37
N LEU A 21 0.42 -3.53 -8.42
CA LEU A 21 -0.27 -2.84 -9.51
C LEU A 21 0.45 -3.05 -10.85
N ALA A 22 1.77 -2.94 -10.88
CA ALA A 22 2.55 -3.19 -12.09
C ALA A 22 2.40 -4.65 -12.55
N ILE A 23 2.53 -5.63 -11.64
CA ILE A 23 2.29 -7.05 -11.95
C ILE A 23 0.87 -7.24 -12.48
N GLY A 24 -0.14 -6.71 -11.78
CA GLY A 24 -1.53 -6.81 -12.20
C GLY A 24 -1.81 -6.21 -13.57
N PHE A 25 -1.19 -5.07 -13.88
CA PHE A 25 -1.29 -4.42 -15.18
C PHE A 25 -0.63 -5.25 -16.30
N ASN A 26 0.51 -5.89 -16.05
CA ASN A 26 1.17 -6.79 -17.01
C ASN A 26 0.32 -8.02 -17.34
N PHE A 27 -0.55 -8.48 -16.41
CA PHE A 27 -1.45 -9.62 -16.62
C PHE A 27 -2.92 -9.21 -16.77
N ARG A 28 -3.20 -7.95 -17.14
CA ARG A 28 -4.56 -7.37 -17.14
C ARG A 28 -5.58 -8.11 -17.99
N ASP A 29 -5.13 -8.86 -18.99
CA ASP A 29 -6.01 -9.64 -19.87
C ASP A 29 -6.60 -10.88 -19.17
N LYS A 30 -6.09 -11.22 -17.98
CA LYS A 30 -6.58 -12.30 -17.14
C LYS A 30 -7.26 -11.73 -15.90
N ASN A 31 -8.32 -12.39 -15.43
CA ASN A 31 -9.00 -12.03 -14.18
C ASN A 31 -8.03 -11.94 -12.98
N VAL A 32 -6.96 -12.76 -12.98
CA VAL A 32 -5.91 -12.73 -11.95
C VAL A 32 -5.12 -11.41 -11.95
N GLY A 33 -4.85 -10.82 -13.13
CA GLY A 33 -4.18 -9.52 -13.22
C GLY A 33 -5.05 -8.39 -12.72
N VAL A 34 -6.34 -8.40 -13.07
CA VAL A 34 -7.32 -7.44 -12.54
C VAL A 34 -7.44 -7.59 -11.02
N PHE A 35 -7.52 -8.81 -10.50
CA PHE A 35 -7.56 -9.07 -9.06
C PHE A 35 -6.29 -8.58 -8.34
N ALA A 36 -5.11 -8.78 -8.93
CA ALA A 36 -3.87 -8.22 -8.41
C ALA A 36 -3.91 -6.68 -8.39
N MET A 37 -4.44 -6.03 -9.43
CA MET A 37 -4.60 -4.56 -9.41
C MET A 37 -5.50 -4.10 -8.25
N TRP A 38 -6.59 -4.82 -7.96
CA TRP A 38 -7.46 -4.52 -6.82
C TRP A 38 -6.72 -4.62 -5.48
N ILE A 39 -5.95 -5.70 -5.26
CA ILE A 39 -5.17 -5.87 -4.03
C ILE A 39 -4.14 -4.75 -3.88
N GLY A 40 -3.45 -4.38 -4.97
CA GLY A 40 -2.42 -3.33 -4.94
C GLY A 40 -3.00 -1.96 -4.57
N MET A 41 -4.17 -1.65 -5.13
CA MET A 41 -4.92 -0.43 -4.80
C MET A 41 -5.37 -0.43 -3.33
N LEU A 42 -5.98 -1.52 -2.87
CA LEU A 42 -6.46 -1.64 -1.49
C LEU A 42 -5.33 -1.56 -0.47
N LEU A 43 -4.15 -2.11 -0.77
CA LEU A 43 -2.98 -2.06 0.11
C LEU A 43 -2.48 -0.62 0.30
N ILE A 44 -2.39 0.15 -0.79
CA ILE A 44 -2.00 1.56 -0.74
C ILE A 44 -3.04 2.36 0.04
N LEU A 45 -4.32 2.14 -0.25
CA LEU A 45 -5.42 2.87 0.41
C LEU A 45 -5.49 2.55 1.91
N ALA A 46 -5.34 1.28 2.31
CA ALA A 46 -5.27 0.87 3.70
C ALA A 46 -4.12 1.54 4.45
N THR A 47 -2.95 1.66 3.82
CA THR A 47 -1.78 2.34 4.40
C THR A 47 -2.06 3.82 4.65
N VAL A 48 -2.69 4.51 3.68
CA VAL A 48 -3.04 5.93 3.80
C VAL A 48 -4.11 6.14 4.88
N VAL A 49 -5.17 5.33 4.87
CA VAL A 49 -6.24 5.40 5.88
C VAL A 49 -5.69 5.16 7.28
N PHE A 50 -4.85 4.12 7.45
CA PHE A 50 -4.20 3.84 8.73
C PHE A 50 -3.39 5.05 9.21
N LYS A 51 -2.59 5.67 8.33
CA LYS A 51 -1.81 6.87 8.66
C LYS A 51 -2.68 8.06 9.09
N ILE A 52 -3.83 8.25 8.44
CA ILE A 52 -4.77 9.31 8.80
C ILE A 52 -5.38 9.02 10.17
N LEU A 53 -5.81 7.78 10.41
CA LEU A 53 -6.40 7.36 11.69
C LEU A 53 -5.41 7.47 12.85
N THR A 54 -4.16 7.04 12.67
CA THR A 54 -3.13 7.21 13.70
C THR A 54 -2.87 8.68 13.99
N LYS A 55 -2.82 9.51 12.93
CA LYS A 55 -2.58 10.95 13.10
C LYS A 55 -3.75 11.65 13.81
N LEU A 56 -4.98 11.24 13.53
CA LEU A 56 -6.17 11.73 14.20
C LEU A 56 -6.19 11.32 15.68
N ASN A 57 -5.85 10.06 15.97
CA ASN A 57 -5.81 9.55 17.34
C ASN A 57 -4.70 10.21 18.18
N GLU A 58 -3.56 10.56 17.58
CA GLU A 58 -2.50 11.33 18.26
C GLU A 58 -2.90 12.78 18.59
N SER A 59 -3.94 13.31 17.93
CA SER A 59 -4.41 14.69 18.12
C SER A 59 -5.55 14.86 19.12
N LEU A 60 -6.05 13.75 19.68
CA LEU A 60 -7.04 13.66 20.76
C LEU A 60 -6.34 13.49 22.11
#